data_AF-A0A9P6YXY6-F1
#
_entry.id   AF-A0A9P6YXY6-F1
#
_cell.length_a   1.000
_cell.length_b   1.000
_cell.length_c   1.000
_cell.angle_alpha   90.00
_cell.angle_beta   90.00
_cell.angle_gamma   90.00
#
_symmetry.space_group_name_H-M   'P 1'
#
loop_
_entity.id
_entity.type
_entity.pdbx_description
1 polymer ?
#
loop_
_entity_poly.entity_id
_entity_poly.type
_entity_poly.pdbx_seq_one_letter_code
_entity_poly.pdbx_strand_id
1 'polypeptide(L)'
;MFNEQHGEVHQTPHEHKGHLSHELIAGAASYEAVKAYQKHCEENGEPVDHSTAKALLAGFAGAALDKLIETKGLDFIDKQKAKRHAEDQVKQYYDEER
;
A
#
# COMPACT_ATOMS: atom_id res chain seq x y z
N MET A 1 -6.62 -9.27 -4.93
CA MET A 1 -6.60 -9.03 -3.47
C MET A 1 -6.85 -7.56 -3.13
N PHE A 2 -6.11 -6.59 -3.69
CA PHE A 2 -6.13 -5.18 -3.21
C PHE A 2 -7.15 -4.23 -3.87
N ASN A 3 -7.74 -4.63 -4.99
CA ASN A 3 -8.53 -3.74 -5.86
C ASN A 3 -9.81 -3.21 -5.18
N GLU A 4 -10.42 -4.02 -4.33
CA GLU A 4 -11.68 -3.69 -3.65
C GLU A 4 -11.48 -2.61 -2.58
N GLN A 5 -10.45 -2.78 -1.76
CA GLN A 5 -10.04 -1.83 -0.71
C GLN A 5 -9.63 -0.48 -1.30
N HIS A 6 -8.90 -0.51 -2.42
CA HIS A 6 -8.50 0.71 -3.14
C HIS A 6 -9.73 1.50 -3.66
N GLY A 7 -10.72 0.81 -4.23
CA GLY A 7 -11.95 1.45 -4.71
C GLY A 7 -12.74 2.16 -3.60
N GLU A 8 -12.89 1.50 -2.46
CA GLU A 8 -13.65 2.03 -1.32
C GLU A 8 -12.97 3.27 -0.70
N VAL A 9 -11.64 3.26 -0.57
CA VAL A 9 -10.85 4.41 -0.09
C VAL A 9 -10.99 5.61 -1.03
N HIS A 10 -11.05 5.37 -2.35
CA HIS A 10 -11.22 6.43 -3.35
C HIS A 10 -12.63 7.03 -3.35
N GLN A 11 -13.67 6.22 -3.13
CA GLN A 11 -15.06 6.66 -3.08
C GLN A 11 -15.40 7.44 -1.81
N THR A 12 -14.58 7.34 -0.76
CA THR A 12 -14.81 8.04 0.51
C THR A 12 -14.49 9.54 0.38
N PRO A 13 -15.47 10.44 0.59
CA PRO A 13 -15.26 11.88 0.52
C PRO A 13 -14.26 12.36 1.56
N HIS A 14 -13.48 13.40 1.22
CA HIS A 14 -12.41 13.91 2.09
C HIS A 14 -12.88 14.45 3.45
N GLU A 15 -14.17 14.72 3.63
CA GLU A 15 -14.74 15.16 4.91
C GLU A 15 -14.95 14.00 5.90
N HIS A 16 -14.92 12.75 5.46
CA HIS A 16 -15.09 11.55 6.31
C HIS A 16 -13.75 11.05 6.87
N LYS A 17 -12.98 11.94 7.50
CA LYS A 17 -11.59 11.68 7.95
C LYS A 17 -11.40 10.69 9.11
N GLY A 18 -12.45 9.99 9.52
CA GLY A 18 -12.43 9.12 10.71
C GLY A 18 -13.18 7.80 10.56
N HIS A 19 -13.61 7.43 9.34
CA HIS A 19 -14.45 6.25 9.15
C HIS A 19 -13.80 5.12 8.34
N LEU A 20 -12.62 5.35 7.76
CA LEU A 20 -11.88 4.31 7.04
C LEU A 20 -11.06 3.46 8.00
N SER A 21 -11.22 2.14 7.94
CA SER A 21 -10.41 1.23 8.74
C SER A 21 -8.94 1.25 8.28
N HIS A 22 -8.02 0.96 9.20
CA HIS A 22 -6.60 0.80 8.87
C HIS A 22 -6.36 -0.32 7.85
N GLU A 23 -7.22 -1.33 7.79
CA GLU A 23 -7.15 -2.43 6.81
C GLU A 23 -7.50 -1.98 5.40
N LEU A 24 -8.53 -1.13 5.25
CA LEU A 24 -8.89 -0.54 3.95
C LEU A 24 -7.77 0.36 3.43
N ILE A 25 -7.22 1.21 4.31
CA ILE A 25 -6.11 2.09 3.95
C ILE A 25 -4.85 1.28 3.64
N ALA A 26 -4.56 0.24 4.41
CA ALA A 26 -3.45 -0.67 4.12
C ALA A 26 -3.61 -1.34 2.76
N GLY A 27 -4.79 -1.87 2.45
CA GLY A 27 -5.07 -2.50 1.15
C GLY A 27 -4.93 -1.52 -0.01
N ALA A 28 -5.42 -0.29 0.13
CA ALA A 28 -5.24 0.75 -0.87
C ALA A 28 -3.75 1.13 -1.06
N ALA A 29 -2.98 1.21 0.03
CA ALA A 29 -1.54 1.44 -0.03
C ALA A 29 -0.79 0.29 -0.72
N SER A 30 -1.14 -0.96 -0.42
CA SER A 30 -0.57 -2.14 -1.05
C SER A 30 -0.90 -2.21 -2.55
N TYR A 31 -2.11 -1.83 -2.96
CA TYR A 31 -2.46 -1.74 -4.39
C TYR A 31 -1.57 -0.74 -5.14
N GLU A 32 -1.44 0.48 -4.61
CA GLU A 32 -0.59 1.51 -5.20
C GLU A 32 0.88 1.08 -5.21
N ALA A 33 1.34 0.36 -4.17
CA ALA A 33 2.69 -0.17 -4.09
C ALA A 33 2.98 -1.20 -5.18
N VAL A 34 2.09 -2.18 -5.37
CA VAL A 34 2.22 -3.20 -6.40
C VAL A 34 2.21 -2.57 -7.79
N LYS A 35 1.33 -1.61 -8.03
CA LYS A 35 1.27 -0.88 -9.31
C LYS A 35 2.56 -0.09 -9.57
N ALA A 36 3.09 0.61 -8.56
CA ALA A 36 4.35 1.34 -8.67
C ALA A 36 5.54 0.40 -8.91
N TYR A 37 5.54 -0.77 -8.27
CA TYR A 37 6.55 -1.81 -8.49
C TYR A 37 6.49 -2.37 -9.90
N GLN A 38 5.31 -2.73 -10.41
CA GLN A 38 5.14 -3.20 -11.79
C GLN A 38 5.66 -2.17 -12.78
N LYS A 39 5.27 -0.90 -12.62
CA LYS A 39 5.78 0.19 -13.45
C LYS A 39 7.30 0.32 -13.37
N HIS A 40 7.88 0.23 -12.17
CA HIS A 40 9.33 0.25 -11.99
C HIS A 40 10.01 -0.88 -12.77
N CYS A 41 9.45 -2.10 -12.72
CA CYS A 41 9.95 -3.25 -13.48
C CYS A 41 9.81 -3.06 -14.99
N GLU A 42 8.71 -2.47 -15.48
CA GLU A 42 8.52 -2.15 -16.89
C GLU A 42 9.55 -1.14 -17.40
N GLU A 43 9.91 -0.14 -16.58
CA GLU A 43 10.84 0.92 -16.95
C GLU A 43 12.33 0.55 -16.75
N ASN A 44 12.65 -0.27 -15.74
CA ASN A 44 14.02 -0.51 -15.28
C ASN A 44 14.44 -1.99 -15.34
N GLY A 45 13.52 -2.88 -15.68
CA GLY A 45 13.70 -4.33 -15.55
C GLY A 45 13.40 -4.85 -14.13
N GLU A 46 13.27 -6.16 -14.00
CA GLU A 46 13.02 -6.79 -12.71
C GLU A 46 14.24 -6.67 -11.77
N PRO A 47 14.02 -6.46 -10.47
CA PRO A 47 15.09 -6.42 -9.50
C PRO A 47 15.87 -7.75 -9.46
N VAL A 48 17.18 -7.63 -9.29
CA VAL A 48 18.13 -8.76 -9.35
C VAL A 48 17.94 -9.78 -8.23
N ASP A 49 17.33 -9.37 -7.11
CA ASP A 49 17.13 -10.23 -5.95
C ASP A 49 15.84 -9.91 -5.20
N HIS A 50 15.38 -10.90 -4.44
CA HIS A 50 14.17 -10.85 -3.62
C HIS A 50 14.19 -9.75 -2.56
N SER A 51 15.37 -9.47 -1.98
CA SER A 51 15.47 -8.43 -0.96
C SER A 51 15.26 -7.06 -1.56
N THR A 52 15.83 -6.80 -2.74
CA THR A 52 15.63 -5.56 -3.49
C THR A 52 14.16 -5.39 -3.90
N ALA A 53 13.51 -6.45 -4.38
CA ALA A 53 12.09 -6.40 -4.72
C ALA A 53 11.20 -6.05 -3.52
N LYS A 54 11.43 -6.71 -2.37
CA LYS A 54 10.71 -6.45 -1.12
C LYS A 54 10.96 -5.03 -0.60
N ALA A 55 12.19 -4.53 -0.72
CA ALA A 55 12.54 -3.17 -0.31
C ALA A 55 11.82 -2.11 -1.17
N LEU A 56 11.74 -2.33 -2.50
CA LEU A 56 10.99 -1.46 -3.41
C LEU A 56 9.50 -1.45 -3.07
N LEU A 57 8.88 -2.63 -2.94
CA LEU A 57 7.48 -2.77 -2.57
C LEU A 57 7.17 -2.11 -1.22
N ALA A 58 8.00 -2.31 -0.19
CA ALA A 58 7.83 -1.67 1.11
C ALA A 58 7.99 -0.15 1.03
N GLY A 59 8.95 0.34 0.24
CA GLY A 59 9.13 1.77 -0.02
C GLY A 59 7.90 2.40 -0.69
N PHE A 60 7.36 1.75 -1.72
CA PHE A 60 6.15 2.22 -2.38
C PHE A 60 4.92 2.15 -1.48
N ALA A 61 4.77 1.10 -0.67
CA ALA A 61 3.69 0.97 0.30
C ALA A 61 3.74 2.08 1.35
N GLY A 62 4.93 2.39 1.87
CA GLY A 62 5.12 3.50 2.81
C GLY A 62 4.73 4.85 2.19
N ALA A 63 5.19 5.12 0.97
CA ALA A 63 4.87 6.37 0.26
C ALA A 63 3.37 6.50 -0.04
N ALA A 64 2.73 5.42 -0.49
CA ALA A 64 1.28 5.39 -0.74
C ALA A 64 0.48 5.60 0.55
N LEU A 65 0.89 4.95 1.63
CA LEU A 65 0.25 5.08 2.93
C LEU A 65 0.35 6.50 3.48
N ASP A 66 1.52 7.14 3.42
CA ASP A 66 1.68 8.53 3.90
C ASP A 66 0.74 9.48 3.14
N LYS A 67 0.63 9.35 1.81
CA LYS A 67 -0.32 10.12 1.00
C LYS A 67 -1.78 9.87 1.38
N LEU A 68 -2.14 8.60 1.61
CA LEU A 68 -3.50 8.25 2.04
C LEU A 68 -3.82 8.81 3.42
N ILE A 69 -2.87 8.81 4.35
CA ILE A 69 -3.03 9.40 5.68
C ILE A 69 -3.20 10.92 5.61
N GLU A 70 -2.38 11.61 4.81
CA GLU A 70 -2.45 13.06 4.64
C GLU A 70 -3.82 13.50 4.10
N THR A 71 -4.41 12.71 3.19
CA THR A 71 -5.65 13.05 2.51
C THR A 71 -6.90 12.55 3.23
N LYS A 72 -6.85 11.33 3.80
CA LYS A 72 -7.99 10.64 4.41
C LYS A 72 -8.01 10.71 5.93
N GLY A 73 -6.91 11.05 6.59
CA GLY A 73 -6.84 11.13 8.04
C GLY A 73 -6.83 9.76 8.72
N LEU A 74 -5.87 9.56 9.63
CA LEU A 74 -5.81 8.41 10.54
C LEU A 74 -5.26 8.91 11.89
N ASP A 75 -5.70 8.29 12.98
CA ASP A 75 -5.01 8.48 14.26
C ASP A 75 -3.63 7.80 14.27
N PHE A 76 -2.80 8.11 15.26
CA PHE A 76 -1.43 7.58 15.33
C PHE A 76 -1.37 6.05 15.43
N ILE A 77 -2.33 5.42 16.13
CA ILE A 77 -2.37 3.96 16.30
C ILE A 77 -2.82 3.30 15.01
N ASP A 78 -3.84 3.85 14.34
CA ASP A 78 -4.29 3.36 13.04
C ASP A 78 -3.23 3.53 11.96
N LYS A 79 -2.43 4.60 12.00
CA LYS A 79 -1.26 4.76 11.12
C LYS A 79 -0.27 3.60 11.26
N GLN A 80 0.08 3.21 12.48
CA GLN A 80 1.05 2.12 12.70
C GLN A 80 0.49 0.77 12.25
N LYS A 81 -0.78 0.49 12.52
CA LYS A 81 -1.45 -0.74 12.06
C LYS A 81 -1.56 -0.79 10.54
N ALA A 82 -1.95 0.32 9.91
CA ALA A 82 -2.04 0.42 8.46
C ALA A 82 -0.68 0.20 7.80
N LYS A 83 0.40 0.76 8.39
CA LYS A 83 1.78 0.53 7.93
C LYS A 83 2.14 -0.95 7.98
N ARG A 84 1.93 -1.58 9.14
CA ARG A 84 2.26 -2.99 9.34
C ARG A 84 1.49 -3.89 8.37
N HIS A 85 0.18 -3.67 8.22
CA HIS A 85 -0.64 -4.44 7.30
C HIS A 85 -0.25 -4.22 5.83
N ALA A 86 0.09 -2.99 5.44
CA ALA A 86 0.51 -2.72 4.06
C ALA A 86 1.83 -3.44 3.73
N GLU A 87 2.80 -3.39 4.65
CA GLU A 87 4.08 -4.11 4.56
C GLU A 87 3.89 -5.63 4.48
N ASP A 88 3.04 -6.20 5.36
CA ASP A 88 2.77 -7.63 5.39
C ASP A 88 2.06 -8.07 4.10
N GLN A 89 1.10 -7.30 3.59
CA GLN A 89 0.37 -7.58 2.34
C GLN A 89 1.28 -7.58 1.11
N VAL A 90 2.17 -6.59 0.96
CA VAL A 90 3.09 -6.56 -0.19
C VAL A 90 4.14 -7.66 -0.10
N LYS A 91 4.55 -8.04 1.11
CA LYS A 91 5.45 -9.17 1.32
C LYS A 91 4.79 -10.48 0.92
N GLN A 92 3.54 -10.71 1.33
CA GLN A 92 2.77 -11.88 0.94
C GLN A 92 2.58 -11.95 -0.57
N TYR A 93 2.15 -10.85 -1.20
CA TYR A 93 2.01 -10.78 -2.65
C TYR A 93 3.27 -11.25 -3.38
N TYR A 94 4.44 -10.75 -2.97
CA TYR A 94 5.69 -11.13 -3.61
C TYR A 94 6.13 -12.57 -3.32
N ASP A 95 5.82 -13.07 -2.13
CA ASP A 95 6.08 -14.47 -1.77
C ASP A 95 5.14 -15.45 -2.53
N GLU A 96 3.93 -15.00 -2.92
CA GLU A 96 2.96 -15.80 -3.69
C GLU A 96 3.21 -15.79 -5.21
N GLU A 97 3.76 -14.72 -5.77
CA GLU A 97 4.05 -14.60 -7.21
C GLU A 97 5.35 -15.33 -7.64
N ARG A 98 5.99 -16.11 -6.75
CA ARG A 98 7.30 -16.74 -6.95
C ARG A 98 7.31 -18.25 -6.75
#